data_AF-A0A161VVL0-F1
#
_entry.id   AF-A0A161VVL0-F1
#
_cell.length_a   1.000
_cell.length_b   1.000
_cell.length_c   1.000
_cell.angle_alpha   90.00
_cell.angle_beta   90.00
_cell.angle_gamma   90.00
#
_symmetry.space_group_name_H-M   'P 1'
#
loop_
_entity.id
_entity.type
_entity.pdbx_description
1 polymer ?
#
loop_
_entity_poly.entity_id
_entity_poly.type
_entity_poly.pdbx_seq_one_letter_code
_entity_poly.pdbx_strand_id
1 'polypeptide(L)'
;MAGETHSTTEGMHEVIDVPAAEHGAGFPPFDATTFASQLLWLAITFAVFYWIMKNVAMPRLAGILEDRKDRIAGDFSEANRLKEETDAAIAAYEQALAEARNKAHGIASDTRAKLKADNEARREKAEAGLADKLKAAEAHISGIKTEALSQIEEIAGDTTSALVEKLMGKAPTKTDLSKALKSVMN
;
A
#
# COMPACT_ATOMS: atom_id res chain seq x y z
N MET A 1 -0.63 64.08 -97.00
CA MET A 1 -1.75 63.40 -97.67
C MET A 1 -2.95 63.47 -96.72
N ALA A 2 -4.20 63.46 -97.23
CA ALA A 2 -5.44 63.77 -96.49
C ALA A 2 -5.67 62.92 -95.20
N GLY A 3 -6.55 63.29 -94.26
CA GLY A 3 -7.55 64.39 -94.19
C GLY A 3 -8.04 64.58 -92.73
N GLU A 4 -8.71 65.68 -92.34
CA GLU A 4 -10.18 65.87 -92.42
C GLU A 4 -10.98 64.80 -91.62
N THR A 5 -11.85 65.09 -90.64
CA THR A 5 -12.41 66.33 -90.01
C THR A 5 -12.67 66.06 -88.49
N HIS A 6 -13.50 66.72 -87.64
CA HIS A 6 -14.53 67.77 -87.74
C HIS A 6 -14.80 68.48 -86.38
N SER A 7 -14.92 69.81 -86.38
CA SER A 7 -16.02 70.61 -85.77
C SER A 7 -16.35 70.58 -84.26
N THR A 8 -16.05 71.71 -83.59
CA THR A 8 -17.00 72.63 -82.89
C THR A 8 -17.96 72.11 -81.81
N THR A 9 -17.89 72.72 -80.61
CA THR A 9 -19.02 73.40 -79.92
C THR A 9 -18.46 74.44 -78.93
N GLU A 10 -19.12 75.59 -78.81
CA GLU A 10 -18.73 76.70 -77.93
C GLU A 10 -19.18 76.48 -76.48
N GLY A 11 -18.52 77.15 -75.52
CA GLY A 11 -18.87 77.09 -74.10
C GLY A 11 -18.40 78.33 -73.35
N MET A 12 -19.35 79.20 -72.98
CA MET A 12 -19.16 80.50 -72.34
C MET A 12 -18.00 80.59 -71.32
N HIS A 13 -17.05 81.49 -71.60
CA HIS A 13 -16.21 82.08 -70.55
C HIS A 13 -17.01 83.16 -69.83
N GLU A 14 -17.82 82.77 -68.85
CA GLU A 14 -18.46 83.72 -67.95
C GLU A 14 -17.39 84.34 -67.02
N VAL A 15 -17.19 85.65 -67.14
CA VAL A 15 -16.23 86.38 -66.31
C VAL A 15 -16.88 86.60 -64.94
N ILE A 16 -16.57 85.69 -64.00
CA ILE A 16 -16.97 85.84 -62.60
C ILE A 16 -16.18 87.02 -62.02
N ASP A 17 -16.83 88.18 -61.94
CA ASP A 17 -16.35 89.32 -61.17
C ASP A 17 -16.37 88.96 -59.68
N VAL A 18 -15.26 89.21 -58.99
CA VAL A 18 -15.08 88.86 -57.57
C VAL A 18 -15.05 90.16 -56.76
N PRO A 19 -16.18 90.58 -56.16
CA PRO A 19 -16.24 91.84 -55.43
C PRO A 19 -15.33 91.79 -54.19
N ALA A 20 -14.43 92.78 -54.10
CA ALA A 20 -13.45 92.84 -53.02
C ALA A 20 -14.06 93.38 -51.71
N ALA A 21 -14.47 92.47 -50.82
CA ALA A 21 -14.86 92.77 -49.45
C ALA A 21 -14.44 91.67 -48.45
N GLU A 22 -14.07 92.10 -47.24
CA GLU A 22 -13.76 91.31 -46.03
C GLU A 22 -12.67 90.22 -46.10
N HIS A 23 -11.52 90.52 -45.48
CA HIS A 23 -10.59 89.50 -45.00
C HIS A 23 -11.20 88.78 -43.78
N GLY A 24 -11.49 87.48 -43.87
CA GLY A 24 -11.95 86.70 -42.71
C GLY A 24 -12.18 85.19 -42.91
N ALA A 25 -12.59 84.76 -44.10
CA ALA A 25 -12.94 83.35 -44.34
C ALA A 25 -11.70 82.44 -44.48
N GLY A 26 -11.51 81.53 -43.52
CA GLY A 26 -10.53 80.45 -43.60
C GLY A 26 -10.96 79.31 -44.54
N PHE A 27 -10.12 78.28 -44.66
CA PHE A 27 -10.44 77.06 -45.42
C PHE A 27 -11.77 76.45 -44.90
N PRO A 28 -12.84 76.30 -45.72
CA PRO A 28 -14.20 76.08 -45.20
C PRO A 28 -14.39 74.87 -44.26
N PRO A 29 -13.69 73.73 -44.42
CA PRO A 29 -13.69 72.64 -43.44
C PRO A 29 -13.16 72.98 -42.02
N PHE A 30 -12.55 74.15 -41.82
CA PHE A 30 -12.01 74.62 -40.54
C PHE A 30 -12.69 75.92 -40.05
N ASP A 31 -13.96 76.13 -40.38
CA ASP A 31 -14.75 77.21 -39.78
C ASP A 31 -14.99 76.96 -38.27
N ALA A 32 -14.24 77.69 -37.45
CA ALA A 32 -14.26 77.59 -36.00
C ALA A 32 -15.59 77.97 -35.34
N THR A 33 -16.49 78.68 -36.04
CA THR A 33 -17.84 78.98 -35.52
C THR A 33 -18.66 77.70 -35.31
N THR A 34 -18.40 76.67 -36.13
CA THR A 34 -19.13 75.39 -36.08
C THR A 34 -18.64 74.46 -34.96
N PHE A 35 -17.38 74.60 -34.54
CA PHE A 35 -16.74 73.68 -33.58
C PHE A 35 -17.45 73.63 -32.23
N ALA A 36 -18.02 74.74 -31.74
CA ALA A 36 -18.77 74.75 -30.48
C ALA A 36 -19.99 73.80 -30.51
N SER A 37 -20.71 73.75 -31.63
CA SER A 37 -21.86 72.85 -31.82
C SER A 37 -21.41 71.39 -31.97
N GLN A 38 -20.32 71.15 -32.71
CA GLN A 38 -19.74 69.83 -32.89
C GLN A 38 -19.23 69.25 -31.55
N LEU A 39 -18.54 70.06 -30.74
CA LEU A 39 -18.04 69.66 -29.42
C LEU A 39 -19.18 69.42 -28.43
N LEU A 40 -20.26 70.20 -28.48
CA LEU A 40 -21.44 69.97 -27.66
C LEU A 40 -22.12 68.63 -28.00
N TRP A 41 -22.34 68.34 -29.27
CA TRP A 41 -22.92 67.06 -29.71
C TRP A 41 -21.98 65.86 -29.48
N LEU A 42 -20.67 66.05 -29.63
CA LEU A 42 -19.66 65.06 -29.26
C LEU A 42 -19.74 64.75 -27.76
N ALA A 43 -19.80 65.76 -26.89
CA ALA A 43 -19.92 65.57 -25.45
C ALA A 43 -21.24 64.85 -25.06
N ILE A 44 -22.36 65.22 -25.66
CA ILE A 44 -23.66 64.57 -25.42
C ILE A 44 -23.63 63.10 -25.86
N THR A 45 -23.21 62.82 -27.09
CA THR A 45 -23.17 61.44 -27.62
C THR A 45 -22.15 60.57 -26.90
N PHE A 46 -20.98 61.10 -26.56
CA PHE A 46 -19.97 60.42 -25.76
C PHE A 46 -20.46 60.14 -24.33
N ALA A 47 -21.15 61.07 -23.68
CA ALA A 47 -21.72 60.86 -22.34
C ALA A 47 -22.79 59.76 -22.33
N VAL A 48 -23.68 59.73 -23.33
CA VAL A 48 -24.67 58.66 -23.49
C VAL A 48 -24.00 57.31 -23.77
N PHE A 49 -23.00 57.26 -24.66
CA PHE A 49 -22.23 56.05 -24.94
C PHE A 49 -21.48 55.55 -23.70
N TYR A 50 -20.82 56.44 -22.95
CA TYR A 50 -20.15 56.12 -21.69
C TYR A 50 -21.12 55.58 -20.64
N TRP A 51 -22.32 56.15 -20.51
CA TRP A 51 -23.36 55.67 -19.60
C TRP A 51 -23.83 54.24 -19.96
N ILE A 52 -23.99 53.94 -21.26
CA ILE A 52 -24.30 52.58 -21.74
C ILE A 52 -23.12 51.63 -21.45
N MET A 53 -21.88 52.04 -21.74
CA MET A 53 -20.67 51.25 -21.50
C MET A 53 -20.53 50.89 -20.00
N LYS A 54 -20.71 51.88 -19.13
CA LYS A 54 -20.71 51.74 -17.66
C LYS A 54 -21.81 50.78 -17.17
N ASN A 55 -23.03 50.92 -17.66
CA ASN A 55 -24.19 50.22 -17.12
C ASN A 55 -24.46 48.84 -17.77
N VAL A 56 -23.87 48.54 -18.93
CA VAL A 56 -24.15 47.30 -19.68
C VAL A 56 -22.89 46.48 -19.96
N ALA A 57 -21.83 47.10 -20.51
CA ALA A 57 -20.64 46.35 -20.93
C ALA A 57 -19.75 45.97 -19.74
N MET A 58 -19.45 46.94 -18.87
CA MET A 58 -18.64 46.72 -17.66
C MET A 58 -19.21 45.62 -16.73
N PRO A 59 -20.50 45.64 -16.33
CA PRO A 59 -21.04 44.58 -15.46
C PRO A 59 -21.11 43.21 -16.13
N ARG A 60 -21.35 43.13 -17.46
CA ARG A 60 -21.30 41.85 -18.19
C ARG A 60 -19.88 41.26 -18.22
N LEU A 61 -18.86 42.10 -18.43
CA LEU A 61 -17.47 41.65 -18.44
C LEU A 61 -16.98 41.28 -17.03
N ALA A 62 -17.43 42.02 -16.00
CA ALA A 62 -17.17 41.70 -14.60
C ALA A 62 -17.78 40.35 -14.19
N GLY A 63 -19.05 40.08 -14.56
CA GLY A 63 -19.70 38.79 -14.30
C GLY A 63 -18.92 37.61 -14.88
N ILE A 64 -18.58 37.66 -16.18
CA ILE A 64 -17.78 36.62 -16.85
C ILE A 64 -16.40 36.42 -16.19
N LEU A 65 -15.81 37.47 -15.63
CA LEU A 65 -14.54 37.37 -14.91
C LEU A 65 -14.73 36.72 -13.53
N GLU A 66 -15.81 37.02 -12.81
CA GLU A 66 -16.13 36.41 -11.51
C GLU A 66 -16.53 34.95 -11.66
N ASP A 67 -17.43 34.61 -12.60
CA ASP A 67 -17.82 33.23 -12.95
C ASP A 67 -16.59 32.34 -13.18
N ARG A 68 -15.55 32.90 -13.81
CA ARG A 68 -14.27 32.21 -14.06
C ARG A 68 -13.40 32.12 -12.82
N LYS A 69 -13.33 33.14 -11.97
CA LYS A 69 -12.60 33.06 -10.68
C LYS A 69 -13.25 32.04 -9.76
N ASP A 70 -14.55 32.13 -9.56
CA ASP A 70 -15.33 31.27 -8.65
C ASP A 70 -15.22 29.82 -9.09
N ARG A 71 -15.32 29.55 -10.40
CA ARG A 71 -15.06 28.21 -10.94
C ARG A 71 -13.61 27.75 -10.70
N ILE A 72 -12.60 28.58 -10.96
CA ILE A 72 -11.19 28.20 -10.73
C ILE A 72 -10.91 27.97 -9.24
N ALA A 73 -11.51 28.77 -8.35
CA ALA A 73 -11.42 28.59 -6.90
C ALA A 73 -12.16 27.33 -6.41
N GLY A 74 -13.31 27.03 -7.01
CA GLY A 74 -14.05 25.77 -6.81
C GLY A 74 -13.22 24.57 -7.26
N ASP A 75 -12.79 24.55 -8.52
CA ASP A 75 -11.96 23.49 -9.11
C ASP A 75 -10.66 23.28 -8.29
N PHE A 76 -10.03 24.35 -7.78
CA PHE A 76 -8.83 24.28 -6.93
C PHE A 76 -9.12 23.80 -5.50
N SER A 77 -10.22 24.23 -4.88
CA SER A 77 -10.60 23.78 -3.53
C SER A 77 -11.01 22.31 -3.51
N GLU A 78 -11.73 21.84 -4.54
CA GLU A 78 -12.07 20.43 -4.73
C GLU A 78 -10.82 19.58 -5.04
N ALA A 79 -9.90 20.07 -5.87
CA ALA A 79 -8.62 19.38 -6.12
C ALA A 79 -7.78 19.22 -4.84
N ASN A 80 -7.77 20.23 -3.96
CA ASN A 80 -7.10 20.14 -2.66
C ASN A 80 -7.84 19.17 -1.71
N ARG A 81 -9.17 19.22 -1.63
CA ARG A 81 -9.98 18.28 -0.82
C ARG A 81 -9.74 16.83 -1.24
N LEU A 82 -9.82 16.54 -2.54
CA LEU A 82 -9.56 15.20 -3.09
C LEU A 82 -8.12 14.76 -2.87
N LYS A 83 -7.15 15.69 -2.87
CA LYS A 83 -5.77 15.39 -2.48
C LYS A 83 -5.66 15.04 -1.00
N GLU A 84 -6.20 15.86 -0.10
CA GLU A 84 -6.15 15.63 1.35
C GLU A 84 -6.83 14.30 1.73
N GLU A 85 -7.95 13.97 1.10
CA GLU A 85 -8.63 12.68 1.24
C GLU A 85 -7.79 11.50 0.69
N THR A 86 -7.05 11.70 -0.40
CA THR A 86 -6.13 10.70 -0.97
C THR A 86 -4.91 10.47 -0.07
N ASP A 87 -4.25 11.55 0.37
CA ASP A 87 -3.08 11.49 1.25
C ASP A 87 -3.46 10.86 2.61
N ALA A 88 -4.64 11.18 3.16
CA ALA A 88 -5.18 10.54 4.36
C ALA A 88 -5.52 9.06 4.15
N ALA A 89 -6.10 8.68 3.00
CA ALA A 89 -6.40 7.29 2.68
C ALA A 89 -5.12 6.44 2.50
N ILE A 90 -4.07 7.01 1.90
CA ILE A 90 -2.74 6.40 1.80
C ILE A 90 -2.16 6.17 3.21
N ALA A 91 -2.14 7.19 4.06
CA ALA A 91 -1.62 7.07 5.42
C ALA A 91 -2.38 6.00 6.25
N ALA A 92 -3.70 5.96 6.15
CA ALA A 92 -4.52 4.94 6.81
C ALA A 92 -4.26 3.52 6.26
N TYR A 93 -4.06 3.37 4.95
CA TYR A 93 -3.69 2.10 4.32
C TYR A 93 -2.29 1.62 4.75
N GLU A 94 -1.30 2.51 4.78
CA GLU A 94 0.05 2.19 5.23
C GLU A 94 0.09 1.80 6.71
N GLN A 95 -0.65 2.51 7.58
CA GLN A 95 -0.82 2.11 8.98
C GLN A 95 -1.47 0.72 9.10
N ALA A 96 -2.58 0.48 8.39
CA ALA A 96 -3.27 -0.81 8.42
C ALA A 96 -2.36 -1.96 7.94
N LEU A 97 -1.54 -1.73 6.92
CA LEU A 97 -0.55 -2.70 6.43
C LEU A 97 0.59 -2.94 7.41
N ALA A 98 1.08 -1.90 8.09
CA ALA A 98 2.09 -2.02 9.15
C ALA A 98 1.54 -2.78 10.37
N GLU A 99 0.31 -2.47 10.81
CA GLU A 99 -0.38 -3.20 11.86
C GLU A 99 -0.62 -4.67 11.49
N ALA A 100 -1.04 -4.96 10.26
CA ALA A 100 -1.26 -6.32 9.78
C ALA A 100 0.05 -7.14 9.78
N ARG A 101 1.16 -6.55 9.34
CA ARG A 101 2.50 -7.16 9.41
C ARG A 101 2.92 -7.42 10.85
N ASN A 102 2.75 -6.44 11.75
CA ASN A 102 3.09 -6.59 13.17
C ASN A 102 2.24 -7.69 13.85
N LYS A 103 0.94 -7.74 13.57
CA LYS A 103 0.03 -8.80 14.07
C LYS A 103 0.45 -10.18 13.54
N ALA A 104 0.81 -10.29 12.26
CA ALA A 104 1.32 -11.54 11.67
C ALA A 104 2.66 -12.00 12.28
N HIS A 105 3.60 -11.08 12.52
CA HIS A 105 4.86 -11.38 13.20
C HIS A 105 4.64 -11.83 14.66
N GLY A 106 3.71 -11.19 15.38
CA GLY A 106 3.30 -11.61 16.72
C GLY A 106 2.72 -13.03 16.73
N ILE A 107 1.74 -13.32 15.88
CA ILE A 107 1.13 -14.65 15.73
C ILE A 107 2.20 -15.71 15.39
N ALA A 108 3.13 -15.41 14.49
CA ALA A 108 4.22 -16.32 14.13
C ALA A 108 5.20 -16.57 15.30
N SER A 109 5.50 -15.54 16.10
CA SER A 109 6.33 -15.66 17.31
C SER A 109 5.64 -16.52 18.38
N ASP A 110 4.40 -16.18 18.73
CA ASP A 110 3.58 -16.90 19.71
C ASP A 110 3.39 -18.37 19.33
N THR A 111 3.15 -18.64 18.04
CA THR A 111 2.96 -20.01 17.55
C THR A 111 4.26 -20.80 17.66
N ARG A 112 5.42 -20.20 17.34
CA ARG A 112 6.74 -20.84 17.54
C ARG A 112 7.03 -21.11 19.02
N ALA A 113 6.70 -20.17 19.91
CA ALA A 113 6.86 -20.35 21.36
C ALA A 113 5.98 -21.48 21.90
N LYS A 114 4.69 -21.50 21.53
CA LYS A 114 3.72 -22.56 21.90
C LYS A 114 4.15 -23.93 21.36
N LEU A 115 4.57 -24.01 20.10
CA LEU A 115 5.08 -25.25 19.50
C LEU A 115 6.37 -25.73 20.17
N LYS A 116 7.29 -24.83 20.55
CA LYS A 116 8.50 -25.23 21.28
C LYS A 116 8.14 -25.84 22.64
N ALA A 117 7.23 -25.21 23.39
CA ALA A 117 6.79 -25.71 24.69
C ALA A 117 6.06 -27.07 24.60
N ASP A 118 5.18 -27.24 23.61
CA ASP A 118 4.49 -28.52 23.36
C ASP A 118 5.47 -29.63 22.93
N ASN A 119 6.46 -29.32 22.08
CA ASN A 119 7.49 -30.29 21.72
C ASN A 119 8.35 -30.72 22.91
N GLU A 120 8.77 -29.79 23.77
CA GLU A 120 9.53 -30.13 24.99
C GLU A 120 8.68 -30.98 25.95
N ALA A 121 7.43 -30.59 26.21
CA ALA A 121 6.53 -31.35 27.08
C ALA A 121 6.15 -32.74 26.53
N ARG A 122 6.17 -32.92 25.19
CA ARG A 122 6.06 -34.25 24.55
C ARG A 122 7.35 -35.05 24.67
N ARG A 123 8.50 -34.39 24.52
CA ARG A 123 9.83 -35.01 24.65
C ARG A 123 10.07 -35.52 26.08
N GLU A 124 9.81 -34.71 27.10
CA GLU A 124 9.90 -35.13 28.52
C GLU A 124 9.03 -36.37 28.80
N LYS A 125 7.78 -36.39 28.31
CA LYS A 125 6.88 -37.54 28.44
C LYS A 125 7.38 -38.78 27.70
N ALA A 126 7.99 -38.60 26.53
CA ALA A 126 8.59 -39.70 25.77
C ALA A 126 9.85 -40.25 26.46
N GLU A 127 10.71 -39.38 26.99
CA GLU A 127 11.92 -39.75 27.76
C GLU A 127 11.55 -40.49 29.05
N ALA A 128 10.57 -40.00 29.82
CA ALA A 128 10.05 -40.68 31.00
C ALA A 128 9.46 -42.06 30.66
N GLY A 129 8.59 -42.14 29.66
CA GLY A 129 7.99 -43.40 29.20
C GLY A 129 9.00 -44.37 28.56
N LEU A 130 10.17 -43.89 28.13
CA LEU A 130 11.28 -44.74 27.68
C LEU A 130 12.12 -45.24 28.87
N ALA A 131 12.38 -44.39 29.86
CA ALA A 131 13.09 -44.76 31.09
C ALA A 131 12.34 -45.83 31.89
N ASP A 132 11.01 -45.75 31.98
CA ASP A 132 10.22 -46.76 32.69
C ASP A 132 10.17 -48.10 31.92
N LYS A 133 10.15 -48.07 30.58
CA LYS A 133 10.32 -49.28 29.75
C LYS A 133 11.71 -49.89 29.93
N LEU A 134 12.75 -49.08 30.05
CA LEU A 134 14.12 -49.55 30.27
C LEU A 134 14.23 -50.27 31.62
N LYS A 135 13.76 -49.65 32.72
CA LYS A 135 13.69 -50.29 34.05
C LYS A 135 12.91 -51.61 34.03
N ALA A 136 11.78 -51.65 33.32
CA ALA A 136 10.97 -52.86 33.21
C ALA A 136 11.71 -53.98 32.45
N ALA A 137 12.44 -53.63 31.38
CA ALA A 137 13.28 -54.57 30.65
C ALA A 137 14.48 -55.06 31.49
N GLU A 138 15.15 -54.17 32.22
CA GLU A 138 16.24 -54.51 33.14
C GLU A 138 15.78 -55.46 34.24
N ALA A 139 14.62 -55.19 34.87
CA ALA A 139 14.03 -56.06 35.87
C ALA A 139 13.66 -57.44 35.30
N HIS A 140 13.09 -57.49 34.10
CA HIS A 140 12.74 -58.74 33.40
C HIS A 140 13.99 -59.57 33.04
N ILE A 141 15.05 -58.93 32.53
CA ILE A 141 16.34 -59.57 32.24
C ILE A 141 17.00 -60.10 33.53
N SER A 142 16.91 -59.34 34.64
CA SER A 142 17.41 -59.78 35.94
C SER A 142 16.64 -60.98 36.51
N GLY A 143 15.31 -61.02 36.30
CA GLY A 143 14.46 -62.17 36.62
C GLY A 143 14.88 -63.42 35.85
N ILE A 144 14.91 -63.34 34.51
CA ILE A 144 15.33 -64.46 33.64
C ILE A 144 16.75 -64.93 33.98
N LYS A 145 17.68 -64.02 34.27
CA LYS A 145 19.04 -64.38 34.69
C LYS A 145 19.05 -65.18 35.99
N THR A 146 18.27 -64.75 36.99
CA THR A 146 18.15 -65.46 38.28
C THR A 146 17.52 -66.84 38.10
N GLU A 147 16.47 -66.94 37.28
CA GLU A 147 15.79 -68.21 36.99
C GLU A 147 16.72 -69.18 36.24
N ALA A 148 17.41 -68.72 35.20
CA ALA A 148 18.36 -69.55 34.44
C ALA A 148 19.53 -70.05 35.30
N LEU A 149 20.03 -69.25 36.24
CA LEU A 149 21.04 -69.68 37.20
C LEU A 149 20.50 -70.76 38.15
N SER A 150 19.26 -70.62 38.63
CA SER A 150 18.60 -71.66 39.46
C SER A 150 18.35 -72.96 38.69
N GLN A 151 18.02 -72.90 37.39
CA GLN A 151 17.89 -74.09 36.54
C GLN A 151 19.25 -74.77 36.31
N ILE A 152 20.34 -74.00 36.21
CA ILE A 152 21.71 -74.54 36.13
C ILE A 152 22.10 -75.26 37.43
N GLU A 153 21.73 -74.74 38.61
CA GLU A 153 21.94 -75.43 39.90
C GLU A 153 21.25 -76.81 39.94
N GLU A 154 19.99 -76.87 39.51
CA GLU A 154 19.21 -78.12 39.47
C GLU A 154 19.80 -79.14 38.49
N ILE A 155 20.08 -78.73 37.25
CA ILE A 155 20.68 -79.57 36.22
C ILE A 155 22.08 -80.06 36.63
N ALA A 156 22.90 -79.21 37.26
CA ALA A 156 24.21 -79.60 37.77
C ALA A 156 24.11 -80.60 38.93
N GLY A 157 23.16 -80.41 39.84
CA GLY A 157 22.86 -81.35 40.93
C GLY A 157 22.45 -82.72 40.43
N ASP A 158 21.47 -82.80 39.52
CA ASP A 158 20.98 -84.06 38.96
C ASP A 158 22.06 -84.77 38.11
N THR A 159 22.79 -84.03 37.27
CA THR A 159 23.90 -84.59 36.47
C THR A 159 25.00 -85.15 37.38
N THR A 160 25.32 -84.46 38.48
CA THR A 160 26.31 -84.93 39.46
C THR A 160 25.81 -86.16 40.21
N SER A 161 24.53 -86.20 40.59
CA SER A 161 23.91 -87.38 41.22
C SER A 161 24.00 -88.61 40.31
N ALA A 162 23.62 -88.47 39.04
CA ALA A 162 23.68 -89.56 38.06
C ALA A 162 25.12 -90.04 37.80
N LEU A 163 26.10 -89.13 37.79
CA LEU A 163 27.51 -89.47 37.62
C LEU A 163 28.06 -90.22 38.85
N VAL A 164 27.74 -89.77 40.07
CA VAL A 164 28.17 -90.44 41.31
C VAL A 164 27.51 -91.81 41.46
N GLU A 165 26.23 -91.94 41.11
CA GLU A 165 25.53 -93.24 41.10
C GLU A 165 26.17 -94.21 40.09
N LYS A 166 26.52 -93.74 38.88
CA LYS A 166 27.26 -94.51 37.87
C LYS A 166 28.64 -94.97 38.33
N LEU A 167 29.32 -94.19 39.17
CA LEU A 167 30.68 -94.49 39.65
C LEU A 167 30.73 -95.34 40.92
N MET A 168 29.78 -95.15 41.85
CA MET A 168 29.79 -95.83 43.17
C MET A 168 28.71 -96.91 43.33
N GLY A 169 27.81 -97.09 42.36
CA GLY A 169 26.76 -98.12 42.38
C GLY A 169 25.64 -97.89 43.42
N LYS A 170 25.61 -96.70 44.04
CA LYS A 170 24.54 -96.22 44.92
C LYS A 170 24.35 -94.72 44.71
N ALA A 171 23.10 -94.27 44.67
CA ALA A 171 22.77 -92.86 44.71
C ALA A 171 23.25 -92.22 46.04
N PRO A 172 23.93 -91.06 46.01
CA PRO A 172 24.26 -90.29 47.21
C PRO A 172 22.99 -89.65 47.82
N THR A 173 23.04 -89.27 49.10
CA THR A 173 21.88 -88.59 49.71
C THR A 173 21.74 -87.16 49.21
N LYS A 174 20.50 -86.69 49.00
CA LYS A 174 20.22 -85.30 48.58
C LYS A 174 20.78 -84.26 49.57
N THR A 175 20.91 -84.61 50.84
CA THR A 175 21.46 -83.76 51.90
C THR A 175 22.97 -83.54 51.75
N ASP A 176 23.70 -84.57 51.34
CA ASP A 176 25.16 -84.49 51.16
C ASP A 176 25.50 -83.81 49.83
N LEU A 177 24.77 -84.13 48.75
CA LEU A 177 24.90 -83.46 47.45
C LEU A 177 24.66 -81.95 47.56
N SER A 178 23.56 -81.54 48.20
CA SER A 178 23.22 -80.12 48.33
C SER A 178 24.18 -79.33 49.23
N LYS A 179 24.84 -79.99 50.20
CA LYS A 179 25.99 -79.42 50.91
C LYS A 179 27.21 -79.25 50.01
N ALA A 180 27.58 -80.30 49.27
CA ALA A 180 28.76 -80.28 48.40
C ALA A 180 28.64 -79.24 47.28
N LEU A 181 27.48 -79.16 46.61
CA LEU A 181 27.23 -78.19 45.54
C LEU A 181 27.32 -76.74 46.06
N LYS A 182 26.68 -76.46 47.21
CA LYS A 182 26.76 -75.13 47.85
C LYS A 182 28.15 -74.76 48.36
N SER A 183 29.02 -75.75 48.63
CA SER A 183 30.42 -75.53 48.98
C SER A 183 31.33 -75.21 47.78
N VAL A 184 30.80 -75.27 46.55
CA VAL A 184 31.53 -74.98 45.30
C VAL A 184 30.97 -73.75 44.58
N MET A 185 29.72 -73.36 44.89
CA MET A 185 29.00 -72.23 44.27
C MET A 185 28.93 -70.97 45.14
N ASN A 186 29.64 -70.94 46.28
CA ASN A 186 29.73 -69.82 47.24
C ASN A 186 31.20 -69.48 47.50
#